data_AF-A0AA39ZT24-F1
#
_entry.id   AF-A0AA39ZT24-F1
#
_cell.length_a   1.000
_cell.length_b   1.000
_cell.length_c   1.000
_cell.angle_alpha   90.00
_cell.angle_beta   90.00
_cell.angle_gamma   90.00
#
_symmetry.space_group_name_H-M   'P 1'
#
loop_
_entity.id
_entity.type
_entity.pdbx_description
1 polymer ?
#
loop_
_entity_poly.entity_id
_entity_poly.type
_entity_poly.pdbx_seq_one_letter_code
_entity_poly.pdbx_strand_id
1 'polypeptide(L)'
;WGKLRLITTVKGKVDEIRRGVRFEELTRTFQDAVRVTRRLHTRYLCIDSLCIIQDDEDDYLREAAKMAEVYRDAHLTIAATASSDG
;
A
#
# COMPACT_ATOMS: atom_id res chain seq x y z
N TRP A 1 -0.78 10.89 9.47
CA TRP A 1 0.58 10.94 8.91
C TRP A 1 0.49 11.49 7.50
N GLY A 2 1.26 12.56 7.19
CA GLY A 2 1.38 13.20 5.86
C GLY A 2 0.18 14.03 5.39
N LYS A 3 0.41 15.27 4.92
CA LYS A 3 -0.64 16.16 4.35
C LYS A 3 -1.05 15.81 2.91
N LEU A 4 -0.48 14.74 2.33
CA LEU A 4 -0.72 14.35 0.94
C LEU A 4 -1.98 13.50 0.81
N ARG A 5 -2.75 13.73 -0.27
CA ARG A 5 -3.83 12.84 -0.69
C ARG A 5 -3.21 11.53 -1.17
N LEU A 6 -3.10 10.57 -0.26
CA LEU A 6 -2.74 9.20 -0.60
C LEU A 6 -3.87 8.59 -1.44
N ILE A 7 -3.50 7.85 -2.49
CA ILE A 7 -4.45 6.97 -3.15
C ILE A 7 -4.81 5.90 -2.16
N THR A 8 -6.11 5.76 -1.92
CA THR A 8 -6.61 4.87 -0.90
C THR A 8 -7.81 4.10 -1.44
N THR A 9 -7.93 2.85 -1.03
CA THR A 9 -9.04 1.99 -1.42
C THR A 9 -10.23 2.27 -0.52
N VAL A 10 -11.36 2.59 -1.15
CA VAL A 10 -12.67 2.71 -0.52
C VAL A 10 -13.66 1.81 -1.24
N LYS A 11 -14.75 1.36 -0.61
CA LYS A 11 -15.71 0.39 -1.17
C LYS A 11 -16.12 0.72 -2.61
N GLY A 12 -16.45 1.98 -2.87
CA GLY A 12 -16.88 2.46 -4.18
C GLY A 12 -15.80 2.50 -5.27
N LYS A 13 -14.52 2.27 -4.93
CA LYS A 13 -13.37 2.36 -5.83
C LYS A 13 -12.52 1.08 -5.91
N VAL A 14 -12.94 0.00 -5.25
CA VAL A 14 -12.19 -1.28 -5.25
C VAL A 14 -11.91 -1.76 -6.67
N ASP A 15 -12.91 -1.73 -7.55
CA ASP A 15 -12.76 -2.18 -8.93
C ASP A 15 -11.82 -1.29 -9.76
N GLU A 16 -11.77 0.01 -9.46
CA GLU A 16 -10.83 0.95 -10.09
C GLU A 16 -9.40 0.62 -9.69
N ILE A 17 -9.14 0.47 -8.39
CA ILE A 17 -7.82 0.11 -7.87
C ILE A 17 -7.38 -1.27 -8.39
N ARG A 18 -8.29 -2.25 -8.48
CA ARG A 18 -8.01 -3.59 -9.02
C ARG A 18 -7.62 -3.59 -10.50
N ARG A 19 -8.14 -2.66 -11.30
CA ARG A 19 -7.70 -2.50 -12.71
C ARG A 19 -6.29 -1.93 -12.82
N GLY A 20 -5.78 -1.37 -11.74
CA GLY A 20 -4.45 -0.80 -11.64
C GLY A 20 -4.49 0.72 -11.54
N VAL A 21 -3.47 1.26 -10.89
CA VAL A 21 -3.25 2.69 -10.71
C VAL A 21 -2.05 3.08 -11.57
N ARG A 22 -2.10 4.24 -12.23
CA ARG A 22 -0.95 4.70 -13.02
C ARG A 22 0.20 5.05 -12.09
N PHE A 23 1.42 4.72 -12.51
CA PHE A 23 2.61 4.92 -11.68
C PHE A 23 2.80 6.40 -11.28
N GLU A 24 2.43 7.32 -12.17
CA GLU A 24 2.54 8.76 -11.99
C GLU A 24 1.53 9.33 -10.99
N GLU A 25 0.45 8.59 -10.71
CA GLU A 25 -0.58 8.98 -9.74
C GLU A 25 -0.20 8.61 -8.31
N LEU A 26 0.76 7.70 -8.14
CA LEU A 26 1.29 7.30 -6.83
C LEU A 26 2.09 8.44 -6.21
N THR A 27 2.10 8.53 -4.87
CA THR A 27 3.02 9.43 -4.17
C THR A 27 4.47 9.03 -4.42
N ARG A 28 5.41 9.94 -4.16
CA ARG A 28 6.83 9.68 -4.37
C ARG A 28 7.30 8.43 -3.63
N THR A 29 6.86 8.24 -2.38
CA THR A 29 7.21 7.05 -1.61
C THR A 29 6.64 5.77 -2.19
N PHE A 30 5.41 5.77 -2.69
CA PHE A 30 4.84 4.59 -3.34
C PHE A 30 5.55 4.30 -4.67
N GLN A 31 5.91 5.33 -5.43
CA GLN A 31 6.75 5.18 -6.62
C GLN A 31 8.11 4.56 -6.30
N ASP A 32 8.75 5.02 -5.22
CA ASP A 32 10.05 4.49 -4.79
C ASP A 32 9.93 3.06 -4.27
N ALA A 33 8.88 2.73 -3.50
CA ALA A 33 8.58 1.37 -3.08
C ALA A 33 8.38 0.42 -4.29
N VAL A 34 7.66 0.86 -5.32
CA VAL A 34 7.49 0.11 -6.57
C VAL A 34 8.82 -0.08 -7.29
N ARG A 35 9.67 0.96 -7.39
CA ARG A 35 11.00 0.88 -8.02
C ARG A 35 11.90 -0.11 -7.29
N VAL A 36 11.96 -0.02 -5.96
CA VAL A 36 12.74 -0.94 -5.11
C VAL A 36 12.26 -2.37 -5.31
N THR A 37 10.94 -2.60 -5.21
CA THR A 37 10.34 -3.93 -5.38
C THR A 37 10.69 -4.54 -6.74
N ARG A 38 10.55 -3.77 -7.83
CA ARG A 38 10.90 -4.22 -9.19
C ARG A 38 12.39 -4.51 -9.35
N ARG A 39 13.26 -3.70 -8.74
CA ARG A 39 14.72 -3.86 -8.82
C ARG A 39 15.22 -5.07 -8.01
N LEU A 40 14.45 -5.49 -7.01
CA LEU A 40 14.68 -6.72 -6.26
C LEU A 40 14.03 -7.95 -6.90
N HIS A 41 13.48 -7.82 -8.11
CA HIS A 41 12.78 -8.89 -8.84
C HIS A 41 11.58 -9.49 -8.08
N THR A 42 11.00 -8.72 -7.16
CA THR A 42 9.78 -9.10 -6.45
C THR A 42 8.56 -8.67 -7.25
N ARG A 43 7.57 -9.56 -7.37
CA ARG A 43 6.37 -9.30 -8.17
C ARG A 43 5.29 -8.50 -7.43
N TYR A 44 5.18 -8.72 -6.12
CA TYR A 44 4.07 -8.19 -5.31
C TYR A 44 4.57 -7.20 -4.28
N LEU A 45 3.81 -6.12 -4.10
CA LEU A 45 4.01 -5.09 -3.09
C LEU A 45 2.68 -4.88 -2.38
N CYS A 46 2.66 -5.08 -1.07
CA CYS A 46 1.52 -4.75 -0.23
C CYS A 46 1.70 -3.34 0.32
N ILE A 47 0.70 -2.49 0.15
CA ILE A 47 0.63 -1.15 0.75
C ILE A 47 -0.75 -1.05 1.37
N ASP A 48 -0.84 -0.90 2.70
CA ASP A 48 -2.09 -0.97 3.45
C ASP A 48 -3.20 -0.08 2.88
N SER A 49 -2.88 1.17 2.52
CA SER A 49 -3.85 2.09 1.91
C SER A 49 -4.44 1.61 0.57
N LEU A 50 -3.74 0.74 -0.17
CA LEU A 50 -4.21 0.17 -1.43
C LEU A 50 -4.85 -1.22 -1.24
N CYS A 51 -4.36 -2.00 -0.28
CA CYS A 51 -4.77 -3.40 -0.08
C CYS A 51 -5.93 -3.58 0.90
N ILE A 52 -6.21 -2.58 1.75
CA ILE A 52 -7.28 -2.61 2.77
C ILE A 52 -8.33 -1.55 2.42
N ILE A 53 -9.62 -1.90 2.56
CA ILE A 53 -10.73 -0.97 2.32
C ILE A 53 -10.84 -0.01 3.52
N GLN A 54 -10.46 1.25 3.34
CA GLN A 54 -10.32 2.21 4.46
C GLN A 54 -11.65 2.73 5.02
N ASP A 55 -12.73 2.68 4.25
CA ASP A 55 -14.07 3.06 4.69
C ASP A 55 -14.92 1.84 5.12
N ASP A 56 -14.25 0.71 5.43
CA ASP A 56 -14.86 -0.52 5.93
C ASP A 56 -14.19 -0.99 7.22
N GLU A 57 -14.82 -0.75 8.36
CA GLU A 57 -14.27 -1.12 9.66
C GLU A 57 -14.10 -2.63 9.81
N ASP A 58 -15.05 -3.42 9.29
CA ASP A 58 -14.98 -4.89 9.34
C ASP A 58 -13.81 -5.42 8.50
N ASP A 59 -13.57 -4.84 7.31
CA ASP A 59 -12.44 -5.21 6.46
C ASP A 59 -11.12 -4.81 7.12
N TYR A 60 -11.06 -3.61 7.69
CA TYR A 60 -9.89 -3.13 8.43
C TYR A 60 -9.55 -4.07 9.59
N LEU A 61 -10.52 -4.45 10.42
CA LEU A 61 -10.29 -5.36 11.56
C LEU A 61 -9.80 -6.73 11.09
N ARG A 62 -10.38 -7.25 10.00
CA ARG A 62 -9.99 -8.53 9.40
C ARG A 62 -8.57 -8.53 8.86
N GLU A 63 -8.13 -7.45 8.21
CA GLU A 63 -6.77 -7.33 7.69
C GLU A 63 -5.77 -6.98 8.80
N ALA A 64 -6.16 -6.15 9.78
CA ALA A 64 -5.35 -5.83 10.95
C ALA A 64 -5.02 -7.10 11.77
N ALA A 65 -5.96 -8.03 11.91
CA ALA A 65 -5.71 -9.31 12.57
C ALA A 65 -4.62 -10.16 11.88
N LYS A 66 -4.44 -10.01 10.57
CA LYS A 66 -3.43 -10.73 9.76
C LYS A 66 -2.10 -9.99 9.65
N MET A 67 -2.04 -8.75 10.13
CA MET A 67 -0.88 -7.87 9.95
C MET A 67 0.43 -8.53 10.42
N ALA A 68 0.39 -9.26 11.54
CA ALA A 68 1.54 -10.00 12.05
C ALA A 68 2.03 -11.12 11.11
N GLU A 69 1.11 -11.81 10.43
CA GLU A 69 1.43 -12.83 9.43
C GLU A 69 1.98 -12.19 8.16
N VAL A 70 1.37 -11.10 7.69
CA VAL A 70 1.84 -10.34 6.53
C VAL A 70 3.29 -9.88 6.71
N TYR A 71 3.64 -9.32 7.87
CA TYR A 71 5.02 -8.93 8.15
C TYR A 71 5.97 -10.11 8.32
N ARG A 72 5.52 -11.21 8.92
CA ARG A 72 6.33 -12.41 9.14
C ARG A 72 6.69 -13.10 7.82
N ASP A 73 5.71 -13.19 6.92
CA ASP A 73 5.83 -13.94 5.67
C ASP A 73 6.26 -13.05 4.50
N ALA A 74 6.45 -11.75 4.73
CA ALA A 74 7.01 -10.83 3.74
C ALA A 74 8.47 -11.19 3.42
N HIS A 75 8.81 -11.16 2.13
CA HIS A 75 10.20 -11.31 1.69
C HIS A 75 11.10 -10.19 2.24
N LEU A 76 10.55 -8.98 2.33
CA LEU A 76 11.18 -7.81 2.95
C LEU A 76 10.12 -6.76 3.29
N THR A 77 10.48 -5.83 4.17
CA THR A 77 9.68 -4.66 4.52
C THR A 77 10.42 -3.39 4.13
N ILE A 78 9.78 -2.53 3.34
CA ILE A 78 10.32 -1.21 2.96
C ILE A 78 9.78 -0.18 3.96
N ALA A 79 10.67 0.50 4.69
CA ALA A 79 10.30 1.57 5.60
C ALA A 79 10.86 2.92 5.12
N ALA A 80 9.99 3.88 4.84
CA ALA A 80 10.37 5.23 4.42
C ALA A 80 10.58 6.16 5.63
N THR A 81 11.51 5.80 6.51
CA THR A 81 11.70 6.44 7.84
C THR A 81 12.16 7.91 7.79
N ALA A 82 12.70 8.36 6.66
CA ALA A 82 13.18 9.73 6.44
C ALA A 82 12.30 10.54 5.46
N SER A 83 11.13 10.03 5.07
CA SER A 83 10.19 10.76 4.21
C SER A 83 9.53 11.90 4.99
N SER A 84 9.60 13.13 4.47
CA SER A 84 8.91 14.27 5.08
C SER A 84 7.39 14.19 4.90
N ASP A 85 6.94 13.51 3.85
CA ASP A 85 5.54 13.46 3.44
C ASP A 85 5.23 12.14 2.72
N GLY A 86 4.80 11.13 3.48
CA GLY A 86 4.12 9.95 2.94
C GLY A 86 4.91 9.24 1.86
#